data_AF-A0A0K0CUZ2-F1
#
_entry.id   AF-A0A0K0CUZ2-F1
#
_cell.length_a   1.000
_cell.length_b   1.000
_cell.length_c   1.000
_cell.angle_alpha   90.00
_cell.angle_beta   90.00
_cell.angle_gamma   90.00
#
_symmetry.space_group_name_H-M   'P 1'
#
loop_
_entity.id
_entity.type
_entity.pdbx_description
1 polymer ?
#
loop_
_entity_poly.entity_id
_entity_poly.type
_entity_poly.pdbx_seq_one_letter_code
_entity_poly.pdbx_strand_id
1 'polypeptide(L)'
;LCAQMLSHQPGAQLCRAGTACDLVISLRSMIPYVELLYIVLDADEKLWTLSERAKVKESGLGQIAFSVVPCSAGFLPYPSVSVYSCKSIGVEGVDIVPGIQLLSFLRTGGKQIRVLSASHSCSETVESKKGLKHKLGKLFD
;
A
#
# COMPACT_ATOMS: atom_id res chain seq x y z
N LEU A 1 7.64 4.65 21.27
CA LEU A 1 7.24 5.10 19.92
C LEU A 1 5.72 5.16 19.88
N CYS A 2 5.12 6.27 19.46
CA CYS A 2 3.67 6.36 19.29
C CYS A 2 3.39 6.39 17.80
N ALA A 3 2.58 5.45 17.31
CA ALA A 3 2.24 5.39 15.90
C ALA A 3 0.73 5.28 15.74
N GLN A 4 0.18 6.22 14.99
CA GLN A 4 -1.23 6.32 14.68
C GLN A 4 -1.36 6.31 13.17
N MET A 5 -2.00 5.28 12.63
CA MET A 5 -2.34 5.25 11.20
C MET A 5 -3.58 6.11 10.98
N LEU A 6 -3.33 7.35 10.59
CA LEU A 6 -4.35 8.34 10.26
C LEU A 6 -4.62 8.27 8.75
N SER A 7 -5.84 7.93 8.32
CA SER A 7 -6.27 8.28 6.97
C SER A 7 -6.61 9.77 6.98
N HIS A 8 -5.94 10.57 6.15
CA HIS A 8 -6.10 12.03 6.10
C HIS A 8 -7.50 12.48 5.62
N GLN A 9 -8.40 11.56 5.27
CA GLN A 9 -9.77 11.82 4.82
C GLN A 9 -10.74 10.81 5.46
N PRO A 10 -11.90 11.24 6.02
CA PRO A 10 -12.88 10.35 6.68
C PRO A 10 -13.72 9.49 5.72
N GLY A 11 -13.55 9.62 4.41
CA GLY A 11 -14.30 8.85 3.41
C GLY A 11 -13.34 8.06 2.52
N ALA A 12 -13.27 6.75 2.74
CA ALA A 12 -12.61 5.73 1.90
C ALA A 12 -11.31 6.14 1.18
N GLN A 13 -10.16 5.62 1.62
CA GLN A 13 -8.96 5.59 0.79
C GLN A 13 -9.27 4.81 -0.49
N LEU A 14 -9.34 5.52 -1.62
CA LEU A 14 -9.68 4.98 -2.93
C LEU A 14 -8.39 4.75 -3.71
N CYS A 15 -8.01 3.49 -3.89
CA CYS A 15 -7.02 3.08 -4.87
C CYS A 15 -7.69 2.23 -5.97
N ARG A 16 -6.98 1.98 -7.07
CA ARG A 16 -7.49 1.17 -8.19
C ARG A 16 -6.70 -0.10 -8.31
N ALA A 17 -7.41 -1.22 -8.53
CA ALA A 17 -6.80 -2.50 -8.82
C ALA A 17 -5.81 -2.36 -10.00
N GLY A 18 -4.61 -2.92 -9.84
CA GLY A 18 -3.54 -2.87 -10.84
C GLY A 18 -2.81 -1.53 -10.97
N THR A 19 -3.13 -0.51 -10.16
CA THR A 19 -2.44 0.78 -10.16
C THR A 19 -1.64 0.97 -8.88
N ALA A 20 -0.35 1.31 -9.01
CA ALA A 20 0.49 1.60 -7.85
C ALA A 20 -0.03 2.82 -7.06
N CYS A 21 0.07 2.73 -5.73
CA CYS A 21 -0.26 3.80 -4.80
C CYS A 21 0.68 3.78 -3.60
N ASP A 22 0.76 4.90 -2.88
CA ASP A 22 1.63 5.01 -1.72
C ASP A 22 0.89 4.63 -0.44
N LEU A 23 1.43 3.64 0.27
CA LEU A 23 1.11 3.39 1.67
C LEU A 23 2.05 4.25 2.52
N VAL A 24 1.52 5.35 3.06
CA VAL A 24 2.28 6.29 3.89
C VAL A 24 2.14 5.95 5.36
N ILE A 25 3.26 5.72 6.02
CA ILE A 25 3.36 5.45 7.47
C ILE A 25 3.97 6.69 8.13
N SER A 26 3.20 7.29 9.04
CA SER A 26 3.69 8.40 9.88
C SER A 26 4.18 7.85 11.20
N LEU A 27 5.42 8.18 11.57
CA LEU A 27 6.06 7.76 12.81
C LEU A 27 6.55 8.96 13.59
N ARG A 28 6.42 8.87 14.92
CA ARG A 28 6.98 9.83 15.86
C ARG A 28 7.60 9.06 17.03
N SER A 29 8.92 9.12 17.16
CA SER A 29 9.56 8.71 18.41
C SER A 29 9.38 9.77 19.50
N MET A 30 9.31 9.28 20.74
CA MET A 30 9.19 10.09 21.95
C MET A 30 10.44 9.99 22.82
N ILE A 31 11.50 9.32 22.33
CA ILE A 31 12.78 9.19 23.04
C ILE A 31 13.70 10.36 22.65
N PRO A 32 14.65 10.76 23.52
CA PRO A 32 15.45 11.97 23.32
C PRO A 32 16.64 11.81 22.35
N TYR A 33 16.79 10.64 21.71
CA TYR A 33 17.86 10.38 20.75
C TYR A 33 17.31 9.75 19.46
N VAL A 34 18.06 9.92 18.38
CA VAL A 34 17.74 9.31 17.07
C VAL A 34 18.26 7.88 17.06
N GLU A 35 17.41 6.95 16.63
CA GLU A 35 17.78 5.58 16.33
C GLU A 35 17.35 5.24 14.90
N LEU A 36 18.01 4.29 14.26
CA LEU A 36 17.56 3.75 12.99
C LEU A 36 16.44 2.74 13.25
N LEU A 37 15.39 2.82 12.44
CA LEU A 37 14.28 1.90 12.44
C LEU A 37 14.31 1.09 11.16
N TYR A 38 14.02 -0.20 11.28
CA TYR A 38 13.76 -1.08 10.16
C TYR A 38 12.26 -1.36 10.10
N ILE A 39 11.61 -0.88 9.05
CA ILE A 39 10.15 -0.93 8.89
C ILE A 39 9.84 -1.97 7.83
N VAL A 40 9.04 -2.96 8.20
CA VAL A 40 8.66 -4.09 7.35
C VAL A 40 7.17 -4.04 7.07
N LEU A 41 6.82 -4.21 5.79
CA LEU A 41 5.48 -4.49 5.33
C LEU A 41 5.31 -5.98 5.06
N ASP A 42 4.22 -6.52 5.57
CA ASP A 42 3.77 -7.87 5.26
C ASP A 42 2.34 -7.83 4.73
N ALA A 43 2.10 -8.49 3.60
CA ALA A 43 0.81 -8.49 2.92
C ALA A 43 0.60 -9.81 2.19
N ASP A 44 -0.66 -10.24 2.11
CA ASP A 44 -1.05 -11.34 1.22
C ASP A 44 -0.83 -10.91 -0.24
N GLU A 45 0.05 -11.62 -0.94
CA GLU A 45 0.40 -11.37 -2.34
C GLU A 45 -0.80 -11.48 -3.29
N LYS A 46 -1.84 -12.21 -2.89
CA LYS A 46 -3.11 -12.30 -3.65
C LYS A 46 -3.89 -10.99 -3.59
N LEU A 47 -3.63 -10.14 -2.60
CA LEU A 47 -4.34 -8.89 -2.35
C LEU A 47 -3.47 -7.68 -2.68
N TRP A 48 -2.16 -7.76 -2.43
CA TRP A 48 -1.21 -6.66 -2.62
C TRP A 48 0.08 -7.12 -3.27
N THR A 49 0.54 -6.40 -4.28
CA THR A 49 1.93 -6.46 -4.75
C THR A 49 2.73 -5.35 -4.08
N LEU A 50 3.85 -5.71 -3.45
CA LEU A 50 4.76 -4.78 -2.81
C LEU A 50 6.03 -4.65 -3.66
N SER A 51 6.37 -3.44 -4.10
CA SER A 51 7.64 -3.20 -4.81
C SER A 51 8.84 -3.42 -3.90
N GLU A 52 8.65 -3.19 -2.60
CA GLU A 52 9.64 -3.36 -1.55
C GLU A 52 8.94 -3.75 -0.25
N ARG A 53 9.55 -4.66 0.51
CA ARG A 53 8.97 -5.15 1.77
C ARG A 53 9.54 -4.47 3.00
N ALA A 54 10.67 -3.78 2.87
CA ALA A 54 11.29 -3.13 4.01
C ALA A 54 12.05 -1.86 3.63
N LYS A 55 12.11 -0.93 4.58
CA LYS A 55 12.90 0.29 4.48
C LYS A 55 13.50 0.67 5.81
N VAL A 56 14.61 1.41 5.75
CA VAL A 56 15.21 2.05 6.93
C VAL A 56 14.79 3.51 7.01
N LYS A 57 14.54 3.98 8.23
CA LYS A 57 14.23 5.37 8.55
C LYS A 57 14.72 5.74 9.94
N GLU A 58 15.15 6.97 10.14
CA GLU A 58 15.42 7.52 11.47
C GLU A 58 14.14 7.69 12.29
N SER A 59 14.20 7.39 13.59
CA SER A 59 13.06 7.37 14.50
C SER A 59 12.42 8.73 14.79
N GLY A 60 13.01 9.83 14.33
CA GLY A 60 12.47 11.18 14.47
C GLY A 60 11.05 11.34 13.91
N LEU A 61 10.51 12.56 13.99
CA LEU A 61 9.21 12.85 13.40
C LEU A 61 9.29 12.79 11.87
N GLY A 62 8.42 12.00 11.25
CA GLY A 62 8.21 12.10 9.82
C GLY A 62 7.46 10.94 9.22
N GLN A 63 7.53 10.84 7.90
CA GLN A 63 6.81 9.84 7.13
C GLN A 63 7.77 8.93 6.37
N ILE A 64 7.25 7.78 5.98
CA ILE A 64 7.84 6.90 4.98
C ILE A 64 6.72 6.38 4.09
N ALA A 65 6.98 6.28 2.79
CA ALA A 65 6.02 5.76 1.82
C ALA A 65 6.54 4.44 1.26
N PHE A 66 5.65 3.48 1.08
CA PHE A 66 5.89 2.25 0.34
C PHE A 66 5.00 2.23 -0.90
N SER A 67 5.56 1.87 -2.05
CA SER A 67 4.77 1.67 -3.25
C SER A 67 4.10 0.30 -3.21
N VAL A 68 2.76 0.29 -3.23
CA VAL A 68 1.94 -0.92 -3.18
C VAL A 68 0.90 -0.91 -4.30
N VAL A 69 0.61 -2.07 -4.87
CA VAL A 69 -0.41 -2.24 -5.92
C VAL A 69 -1.50 -3.17 -5.39
N PRO A 70 -2.77 -2.74 -5.30
CA PRO A 70 -3.86 -3.63 -4.96
C PRO A 70 -4.16 -4.57 -6.14
N CYS A 71 -4.30 -5.86 -5.88
CA CYS A 71 -4.47 -6.88 -6.91
C CYS A 71 -5.92 -7.02 -7.39
N SER A 72 -6.90 -6.62 -6.57
CA SER A 72 -8.33 -6.78 -6.88
C SER A 72 -9.19 -5.65 -6.34
N ALA A 73 -10.35 -5.44 -6.97
CA ALA A 73 -11.36 -4.49 -6.51
C ALA A 73 -12.14 -5.06 -5.31
N GLY A 74 -12.69 -4.18 -4.48
CA GLY A 74 -13.46 -4.56 -3.29
C GLY A 74 -12.89 -3.96 -2.02
N PHE A 75 -13.01 -4.68 -0.91
CA PHE A 75 -12.50 -4.23 0.39
C PHE A 75 -11.28 -5.06 0.78
N LEU A 76 -10.11 -4.46 0.69
CA LEU A 76 -8.85 -5.12 1.04
C LEU A 76 -8.42 -4.78 2.47
N PRO A 77 -7.88 -5.74 3.24
CA PRO A 77 -7.17 -5.41 4.47
C PRO A 77 -5.94 -4.59 4.13
N TYR A 78 -5.51 -3.70 5.02
CA TYR A 78 -4.21 -3.05 4.81
C TYR A 78 -3.09 -4.07 5.05
N PRO A 79 -1.94 -3.90 4.39
CA PRO A 79 -0.70 -4.55 4.80
C PRO A 79 -0.43 -4.36 6.30
N SER A 80 0.10 -5.40 6.94
CA SER A 80 0.63 -5.32 8.29
C SER A 80 1.94 -4.53 8.29
N VAL A 81 2.16 -3.76 9.36
CA VAL A 81 3.38 -2.95 9.53
C VAL A 81 4.11 -3.39 10.79
N SER A 82 5.35 -3.84 10.67
CA SER A 82 6.21 -4.14 11.81
C SER A 82 7.39 -3.17 11.84
N VAL A 83 7.70 -2.62 13.02
CA VAL A 83 8.81 -1.69 13.21
C VAL A 83 9.79 -2.32 14.18
N TYR A 84 11.04 -2.42 13.75
CA TYR A 84 12.15 -2.96 14.53
C TYR A 84 13.17 -1.85 14.80
N SER A 85 13.89 -1.93 15.92
CA SER A 85 15.13 -1.19 16.06
C SER A 85 16.13 -1.72 15.05
N CYS A 86 16.99 -0.87 14.52
CA CYS A 86 18.03 -1.24 13.58
C CYS A 86 19.38 -0.95 14.20
N LYS A 87 20.27 -1.95 14.22
CA LYS A 87 21.67 -1.75 14.58
C LYS A 87 22.47 -1.69 13.29
N SER A 88 23.16 -0.57 13.07
CA SER A 88 24.17 -0.48 12.02
C SER A 88 25.36 -1.35 12.42
N ILE A 89 25.56 -2.49 11.77
CA ILE A 89 26.81 -3.24 11.90
C ILE A 89 27.79 -2.57 10.94
N GLY A 90 28.58 -1.63 11.45
CA GLY A 90 29.49 -0.84 10.63
C GLY A 90 30.70 -1.65 10.19
N VAL A 91 30.80 -1.95 8.89
CA VAL A 91 31.99 -1.75 8.04
C VAL A 91 31.60 -1.98 6.57
N GLU A 92 31.68 -0.93 5.76
CA GLU A 92 31.85 -0.96 4.29
C GLU A 92 30.96 -1.91 3.45
N GLY A 93 29.68 -2.04 3.81
CA GLY A 93 28.69 -2.77 3.02
C GLY A 93 27.46 -2.99 3.87
N VAL A 94 26.36 -2.31 3.55
CA VAL A 94 25.23 -2.05 4.46
C VAL A 94 24.41 -3.31 4.74
N ASP A 95 24.90 -4.18 5.63
CA ASP A 95 24.12 -5.26 6.23
C ASP A 95 23.26 -4.69 7.35
N ILE A 96 22.06 -4.24 6.99
CA ILE A 96 21.02 -3.84 7.94
C ILE A 96 20.48 -5.09 8.62
N VAL A 97 20.81 -5.26 9.91
CA VAL A 97 20.27 -6.34 10.71
C VAL A 97 19.10 -5.82 11.57
N PRO A 98 17.87 -6.35 11.36
CA PRO A 98 16.74 -6.02 12.21
C PRO A 98 17.02 -6.44 13.65
N GLY A 99 16.84 -5.50 14.57
CA GLY A 99 16.95 -5.69 16.00
C GLY A 99 15.62 -6.11 16.63
N ILE A 100 15.33 -5.57 17.80
CA ILE A 100 14.14 -5.93 18.58
C ILE A 100 12.91 -5.30 17.93
N GLN A 101 11.81 -6.05 17.85
CA GLN A 101 10.54 -5.49 17.40
C GLN A 101 10.04 -4.46 18.42
N LEU A 102 9.89 -3.22 17.97
CA LEU A 102 9.41 -2.10 18.79
C LEU A 102 7.89 -1.99 18.73
N LEU A 103 7.31 -2.15 17.55
CA LEU A 103 5.87 -2.07 17.31
C LEU A 103 5.42 -3.06 16.24
N SER A 104 4.17 -3.48 16.34
CA SER A 104 3.47 -4.23 15.30
C SER A 104 2.07 -3.69 15.13
N PHE A 105 1.69 -3.44 13.89
CA PHE A 105 0.34 -3.08 13.47
C PHE A 105 -0.21 -4.24 12.66
N LEU A 106 -0.76 -5.21 13.39
CA LEU A 106 -1.54 -6.29 12.83
C LEU A 106 -2.99 -5.84 12.73
N ARG A 107 -3.64 -6.14 11.60
CA ARG A 107 -5.07 -5.85 11.47
C ARG A 107 -5.91 -7.02 11.91
N THR A 108 -6.61 -6.80 13.01
CA THR A 108 -7.81 -7.54 13.40
C THR A 108 -8.98 -6.55 13.46
N GLY A 109 -10.10 -6.86 12.80
CA GLY A 109 -11.37 -6.11 12.96
C GLY A 109 -11.68 -4.98 11.95
N GLY A 110 -12.03 -5.34 10.71
CA GLY A 110 -12.99 -4.57 9.88
C GLY A 110 -12.51 -3.28 9.21
N LYS A 111 -11.29 -2.84 9.48
CA LYS A 111 -10.75 -1.59 8.96
C LYS A 111 -10.20 -1.92 7.55
N GLN A 112 -10.83 -1.52 6.44
CA GLN A 112 -10.45 -1.96 5.07
C GLN A 112 -10.23 -0.77 4.11
N ILE A 113 -9.42 -0.98 3.06
CA ILE A 113 -9.26 -0.06 1.94
C ILE A 113 -10.29 -0.41 0.88
N ARG A 114 -11.02 0.59 0.39
CA ARG A 114 -11.95 0.39 -0.73
C ARG A 114 -11.18 0.55 -2.04
N VAL A 115 -11.02 -0.55 -2.75
CA VAL A 115 -10.35 -0.61 -4.04
C VAL A 115 -11.39 -0.57 -5.17
N LEU A 116 -11.24 0.40 -6.05
CA LEU A 116 -12.03 0.50 -7.27
C LEU A 116 -11.50 -0.46 -8.34
N SER A 117 -12.36 -0.82 -9.30
CA SER A 117 -11.96 -1.54 -10.50
C SER A 117 -10.84 -0.82 -11.25
N ALA A 118 -10.02 -1.60 -11.95
CA ALA A 118 -8.99 -1.09 -12.84
C ALA A 118 -9.59 -0.10 -13.84
N SER A 119 -8.83 0.94 -14.18
CA SER A 119 -9.18 1.81 -15.30
C SER A 119 -9.02 1.01 -16.60
N HIS A 120 -10.08 0.93 -17.40
CA HIS A 120 -10.00 0.47 -18.77
C HIS A 120 -9.22 1.52 -19.59
N SER A 121 -7.88 1.52 -19.53
CA SER A 121 -7.11 2.04 -20.66
C SER A 121 -7.19 0.96 -21.72
N CYS A 122 -8.07 1.19 -22.69
CA CYS A 122 -8.27 0.33 -23.84
C CYS A 122 -6.92 0.06 -24.51
N SER A 123 -6.34 -1.12 -24.30
CA SER A 123 -5.52 -1.71 -25.35
C SER A 123 -6.52 -2.14 -26.42
N GLU A 124 -6.84 -1.23 -27.33
CA GLU A 124 -7.52 -1.60 -28.56
C GLU A 124 -6.59 -2.55 -29.33
N THR A 125 -6.71 -3.84 -29.05
CA THR A 125 -6.37 -4.85 -30.04
C THR A 125 -7.35 -4.59 -31.18
N VAL A 126 -6.84 -4.11 -32.32
CA VAL A 126 -7.61 -3.88 -33.54
C VAL A 126 -8.12 -5.24 -34.04
N GLU A 127 -9.20 -5.74 -33.45
CA GLU A 127 -10.00 -6.79 -34.06
C GLU A 127 -10.96 -6.13 -35.06
N SER A 128 -10.75 -6.50 -36.32
CA SER A 128 -11.55 -6.05 -37.46
C SER A 128 -13.04 -6.20 -37.20
N LYS A 129 -13.75 -5.07 -37.17
CA LYS A 129 -15.21 -5.00 -37.24
C LYS A 129 -15.71 -5.77 -38.47
N LYS A 130 -16.30 -6.95 -38.24
CA LYS A 130 -17.35 -7.51 -39.11
C LYS A 130 -18.67 -7.41 -38.37
N GLY A 131 -19.63 -6.84 -39.08
CA GLY A 131 -20.77 -6.14 -38.50
C GLY A 131 -21.89 -7.03 -37.95
N LEU A 132 -22.73 -6.39 -37.14
CA LEU A 132 -24.10 -6.82 -36.93
C LEU A 132 -24.96 -5.56 -36.75
N LYS A 133 -25.75 -5.25 -37.78
CA LYS A 133 -26.73 -4.16 -37.76
C LYS A 133 -27.95 -4.63 -36.98
N HIS A 134 -28.20 -4.03 -35.82
CA HIS A 134 -29.48 -4.20 -35.12
C HIS A 134 -30.38 -3.01 -35.43
N LYS A 135 -31.50 -3.30 -36.12
CA LYS A 135 -32.61 -2.38 -36.39
C LYS A 135 -33.14 -1.80 -35.08
N LEU A 136 -33.09 -0.47 -34.93
CA LEU A 136 -33.91 0.25 -33.95
C LEU A 136 -35.34 0.35 -34.52
N GLY A 137 -36.27 -0.36 -33.91
CA GLY A 137 -37.70 -0.23 -34.19
C GLY A 137 -38.22 1.10 -33.64
N LYS A 138 -38.96 1.83 -34.49
CA LYS A 138 -39.70 3.05 -34.14
C LYS A 138 -40.69 2.76 -33.01
N LEU A 139 -40.73 3.62 -32.00
CA LEU A 139 -41.70 3.53 -30.92
C LEU A 139 -42.13 4.94 -30.52
N PHE A 140 -42.95 5.56 -31.37
CA PHE A 140 -43.89 6.65 -31.06
C PHE A 140 -44.95 6.69 -32.16
N ASP A 141 -46.13 6.17 -31.83
CA ASP A 141 -47.46 6.68 -32.24
C ASP A 141 -48.38 6.50 -31.03
#